data_AF-A0A2V6GA57-F1
#
_entry.id   AF-A0A2V6GA57-F1
#
_cell.length_a   1.000
_cell.length_b   1.000
_cell.length_c   1.000
_cell.angle_alpha   90.00
_cell.angle_beta   90.00
_cell.angle_gamma   90.00
#
_symmetry.space_group_name_H-M   'P 1'
#
loop_
_entity.id
_entity.type
_entity.pdbx_description
1 polymer ?
#
loop_
_entity_poly.entity_id
_entity_poly.type
_entity_poly.pdbx_seq_one_letter_code
_entity_poly.pdbx_strand_id
1 'polypeptide(L)'
;MPRIRRECIPEPLMAHLIRRVRQHEVSTSQLGLLARWLVTDPEVPEGLWFKRFPEMIACGEGEWVKTFLGPGQVPAGEEVT
;
A
#
# COMPACT_ATOMS: atom_id res chain seq x y z
N MET A 1 6.69 -9.27 -13.47
CA MET A 1 6.34 -8.51 -12.25
C MET A 1 5.75 -7.18 -12.68
N PRO A 2 4.46 -6.90 -12.40
CA PRO A 2 3.84 -5.60 -12.70
C PRO A 2 4.49 -4.45 -11.90
N ARG A 3 4.27 -3.22 -12.38
CA ARG A 3 4.56 -1.98 -11.64
C ARG A 3 3.28 -1.52 -10.94
N ILE A 4 3.40 -0.80 -9.83
CA ILE A 4 2.23 -0.31 -9.10
C ILE A 4 1.50 0.78 -9.91
N ARG A 5 0.20 0.57 -10.12
CA ARG A 5 -0.67 1.52 -10.81
C ARG A 5 -1.10 2.66 -9.91
N ARG A 6 -0.74 3.88 -10.33
CA ARG A 6 -1.01 5.14 -9.61
C ARG A 6 -2.14 5.95 -10.23
N GLU A 7 -2.56 5.59 -11.43
CA GLU A 7 -3.54 6.32 -12.25
C GLU A 7 -4.80 5.50 -12.46
N CYS A 8 -5.92 6.20 -12.67
CA CYS A 8 -7.24 5.58 -12.88
C CYS A 8 -7.60 4.57 -11.77
N ILE A 9 -7.23 4.89 -10.52
CA ILE A 9 -7.58 4.08 -9.36
C ILE A 9 -9.12 4.05 -9.26
N PRO A 10 -9.77 2.87 -9.24
CA PRO A 10 -11.21 2.78 -9.09
C PRO A 10 -11.69 3.54 -7.85
N GLU A 11 -12.74 4.35 -7.99
CA GLU A 11 -13.26 5.17 -6.89
C GLU A 11 -13.55 4.36 -5.61
N PRO A 12 -14.16 3.15 -5.66
CA PRO A 12 -14.38 2.35 -4.46
C PRO A 12 -13.07 1.93 -3.78
N LEU A 13 -12.03 1.66 -4.57
CA LEU A 13 -10.70 1.32 -4.05
C LEU A 13 -10.07 2.53 -3.37
N MET A 14 -10.12 3.71 -3.99
CA MET A 14 -9.62 4.96 -3.41
C MET A 14 -10.33 5.28 -2.09
N ALA A 15 -11.67 5.21 -2.06
CA ALA A 15 -12.45 5.45 -0.85
C ALA A 15 -12.07 4.47 0.29
N HIS A 16 -11.84 3.20 -0.05
CA HIS A 16 -11.36 2.20 0.90
C HIS A 16 -9.96 2.53 1.45
N LEU A 17 -9.01 2.94 0.60
CA LEU A 17 -7.66 3.32 1.03
C LEU A 17 -7.70 4.53 1.97
N ILE A 18 -8.47 5.56 1.64
CA ILE A 18 -8.67 6.75 2.50
C ILE A 18 -9.26 6.35 3.84
N ARG A 19 -10.26 5.46 3.86
CA ARG A 19 -10.86 4.96 5.09
C ARG A 19 -9.83 4.25 5.98
N ARG A 20 -8.94 3.45 5.40
CA ARG A 20 -7.90 2.72 6.17
C ARG A 20 -6.84 3.66 6.74
N VAL A 21 -6.43 4.68 5.99
CA VAL A 21 -5.54 5.75 6.48
C VAL A 21 -6.14 6.44 7.71
N ARG A 22 -7.44 6.78 7.66
CA ARG A 22 -8.15 7.40 8.78
C ARG A 22 -8.32 6.47 9.98
N GLN A 23 -8.69 5.21 9.74
CA GLN A 23 -8.92 4.23 10.82
C GLN A 23 -7.67 3.93 11.63
N HIS A 24 -6.49 3.96 11.00
CA HIS A 24 -5.22 3.67 11.65
C HIS A 24 -4.42 4.92 12.00
N GLU A 25 -5.03 6.11 11.87
CA GLU A 25 -4.40 7.40 12.17
C GLU A 25 -3.01 7.55 11.52
N VAL A 26 -2.88 7.07 10.27
CA VAL A 26 -1.60 7.06 9.55
C VAL A 26 -1.09 8.49 9.41
N SER A 27 0.11 8.73 9.94
CA SER A 27 0.70 10.06 9.96
C SER A 27 1.11 10.54 8.56
N THR A 28 1.17 11.86 8.38
CA THR A 28 1.56 12.47 7.11
C THR A 28 2.99 12.12 6.69
N SER A 29 3.90 11.90 7.65
CA SER A 29 5.27 11.43 7.40
C SER A 29 5.28 10.04 6.74
N GLN A 30 4.38 9.15 7.16
CA GLN A 30 4.23 7.80 6.60
C GLN A 30 3.61 7.83 5.21
N LEU A 31 2.60 8.69 4.98
CA LEU A 31 2.10 8.93 3.63
C LEU A 31 3.19 9.48 2.70
N GLY A 32 4.09 10.30 3.23
CA GLY A 32 5.28 10.78 2.50
C GLY A 32 6.27 9.66 2.15
N LEU A 33 6.49 8.70 3.05
CA LEU A 33 7.32 7.52 2.77
C LEU A 33 6.69 6.64 1.67
N LEU A 34 5.38 6.42 1.76
CA LEU A 34 4.63 5.70 0.73
C LEU A 34 4.75 6.40 -0.62
N ALA A 35 4.51 7.71 -0.68
CA ALA A 35 4.60 8.48 -1.92
C ALA A 35 6.01 8.40 -2.54
N ARG A 36 7.07 8.53 -1.72
CA ARG A 36 8.46 8.39 -2.21
C ARG A 36 8.73 7.02 -2.79
N TRP A 37 8.26 5.95 -2.16
CA TRP A 37 8.41 4.61 -2.68
C TRP A 37 7.61 4.41 -3.98
N LEU A 38 6.37 4.90 -4.05
CA LEU A 38 5.58 4.81 -5.28
C LEU A 38 6.24 5.57 -6.46
N VAL A 39 6.99 6.63 -6.19
CA VAL A 39 7.76 7.38 -7.21
C VAL A 39 8.94 6.58 -7.76
N THR A 40 9.50 5.63 -7.01
CA THR A 40 10.55 4.73 -7.54
C THR A 40 9.99 3.68 -8.52
N ASP A 41 8.67 3.71 -8.75
CA ASP A 41 7.95 2.83 -9.66
C ASP A 41 8.27 1.35 -9.41
N PRO A 42 8.08 0.80 -8.20
CA PRO A 42 8.60 -0.52 -7.85
C PRO A 42 7.94 -1.65 -8.65
N GLU A 43 8.71 -2.71 -8.94
CA GLU A 43 8.15 -3.99 -9.40
C GLU A 43 7.59 -4.77 -8.22
N VAL A 44 6.44 -5.40 -8.43
CA VAL A 44 5.76 -6.21 -7.42
C VAL A 44 5.32 -7.56 -8.00
N PRO A 45 5.09 -8.57 -7.16
CA PRO A 45 4.51 -9.85 -7.57
C PRO A 45 3.14 -9.69 -8.25
N GLU A 46 2.78 -10.65 -9.10
CA GLU A 46 1.43 -10.72 -9.67
C GLU A 46 0.37 -11.09 -8.62
N GLY A 47 0.77 -11.84 -7.58
CA GLY A 47 -0.09 -12.24 -6.47
C GLY A 47 -0.13 -11.24 -5.32
N LEU A 48 -0.45 -11.72 -4.13
CA LEU A 48 -0.46 -10.91 -2.91
C LEU A 48 0.96 -10.47 -2.54
N TRP A 49 1.09 -9.21 -2.16
CA TRP A 49 2.34 -8.63 -1.70
C TRP A 49 2.11 -7.59 -0.61
N PHE A 50 3.16 -7.28 0.15
CA PHE A 50 3.12 -6.22 1.14
C PHE A 50 4.45 -5.48 1.27
N LYS A 51 4.37 -4.22 1.71
CA LYS A 51 5.53 -3.40 2.08
C LYS A 51 5.36 -2.84 3.47
N ARG A 52 6.40 -2.99 4.29
CA ARG A 52 6.47 -2.38 5.62
C ARG A 52 6.95 -0.94 5.56
N PHE A 53 6.25 -0.09 6.28
CA PHE A 53 6.67 1.23 6.71
C PHE A 53 6.71 1.23 8.25
N PRO A 54 7.39 2.20 8.90
CA PRO A 54 7.54 2.18 10.35
C PRO A 54 6.22 2.11 11.14
N GLU A 55 5.13 2.73 10.65
CA GLU A 55 3.85 2.77 11.36
C GLU A 55 2.69 2.08 10.61
N MET A 56 2.92 1.59 9.39
CA MET A 56 1.88 0.94 8.60
C MET A 56 2.44 -0.10 7.64
N ILE A 57 1.59 -1.00 7.15
CA ILE A 57 1.94 -1.94 6.08
C ILE A 57 1.02 -1.67 4.89
N ALA A 58 1.59 -1.34 3.73
CA ALA A 58 0.84 -1.30 2.49
C ALA A 58 0.71 -2.72 1.94
N CYS A 59 -0.51 -3.17 1.66
CA CYS A 59 -0.77 -4.49 1.10
C CYS A 59 -1.40 -4.34 -0.28
N GLY A 60 -0.99 -5.17 -1.21
CA GLY A 60 -1.46 -5.14 -2.59
C GLY A 60 -1.59 -6.51 -3.23
N GLU A 61 -2.08 -6.49 -4.46
CA GLU A 61 -2.29 -7.65 -5.31
C GLU A 61 -2.09 -7.21 -6.76
N GLY A 62 -1.15 -7.84 -7.46
CA GLY A 62 -0.73 -7.41 -8.79
C GLY A 62 -0.32 -5.94 -8.79
N GLU A 63 -0.83 -5.14 -9.72
CA GLU A 63 -0.49 -3.71 -9.83
C GLU A 63 -1.14 -2.81 -8.76
N TRP A 64 -2.02 -3.32 -7.89
CA TRP A 64 -2.86 -2.50 -7.01
C TRP A 64 -2.42 -2.50 -5.55
N VAL A 65 -2.34 -1.33 -4.93
CA VAL A 65 -2.42 -1.20 -3.47
C VAL A 65 -3.88 -1.42 -3.05
N LYS A 66 -4.13 -2.39 -2.17
CA LYS A 66 -5.48 -2.87 -1.81
C LYS A 66 -5.90 -2.47 -0.41
N THR A 67 -4.96 -2.31 0.52
CA THR A 67 -5.26 -1.86 1.89
C THR A 67 -4.02 -1.38 2.63
N PHE A 68 -4.25 -0.73 3.78
CA PHE A 68 -3.23 -0.47 4.78
C PHE A 68 -3.56 -1.24 6.06
N LEU A 69 -2.54 -1.83 6.66
CA LEU A 69 -2.62 -2.46 7.96
C LEU A 69 -1.95 -1.57 9.00
N GLY A 70 -2.57 -1.50 10.19
CA GLY A 70 -2.01 -0.84 11.36
C GLY A 70 -1.13 -1.79 12.19
N PRO A 71 -0.56 -1.29 13.31
CA PRO A 71 0.25 -2.09 14.22
C PRO A 71 -0.47 -3.37 14.70
N GLY A 72 0.26 -4.48 14.79
CA GLY A 72 -0.24 -5.77 15.28
C GLY A 72 -1.06 -6.58 14.27
N GLN A 73 -1.35 -6.04 13.09
CA GLN A 73 -1.99 -6.80 12.01
C GLN A 73 -0.94 -7.57 11.18
N VAL A 74 -1.28 -8.79 10.77
CA VAL A 74 -0.39 -9.67 9.98
C VAL A 74 -0.71 -9.53 8.48
N PRO A 75 0.28 -9.17 7.64
CA PRO A 75 0.07 -9.13 6.19
C PRO A 75 0.09 -10.54 5.58
N ALA A 76 -0.49 -10.65 4.38
CA ALA A 76 -0.40 -11.83 3.54
C ALA A 76 0.39 -11.50 2.26
N GLY A 77 1.03 -12.49 1.68
CA GLY A 77 1.80 -12.35 0.43
C GLY A 77 3.31 -12.20 0.66
N GLU A 78 4.00 -11.82 -0.40
CA GLU A 78 5.45 -11.63 -0.43
C GLU A 78 5.84 -10.21 0.00
N GLU A 79 6.91 -10.08 0.79
CA GLU A 79 7.43 -8.77 1.19
C GLU A 79 8.23 -8.13 0.05
N VAL A 80 7.90 -6.89 -0.31
CA VAL A 80 8.60 -6.11 -1.33
C VAL A 80 9.41 -4.98 -0.71
N THR A 81 10.58 -4.70 -1.30
CA THR A 81 11.55 -3.70 -0.82
C THR A 81 11.25 -2.27 -1.27
#